data_AF-A0A3N0YPU5-F1
#
_entry.id   AF-A0A3N0YPU5-F1
#
_cell.length_a   1.000
_cell.length_b   1.000
_cell.length_c   1.000
_cell.angle_alpha   90.00
_cell.angle_beta   90.00
_cell.angle_gamma   90.00
#
_symmetry.space_group_name_H-M   'P 1'
#
loop_
_entity.id
_entity.type
_entity.pdbx_description
1 polymer ?
#
loop_
_entity_poly.entity_id
_entity_poly.type
_entity_poly.pdbx_seq_one_letter_code
_entity_poly.pdbx_strand_id
1 'polypeptide(L)'
;MSSVKDLLKNSLKDLGDDELKEFQWQLENGYEGITKSDVENADRLDTVDKMVACFGAEEAVKNTVDILKNIKRNDLAEQLENKHKQDQVEGSIEDPTLGARSTPIEGK
;
A
#
# COMPACT_ATOMS: atom_id res chain seq x y z
N MET A 1 -12.69 -0.46 -2.70
CA MET A 1 -11.76 0.64 -2.40
C MET A 1 -11.27 0.53 -0.96
N SER A 2 -10.18 -0.21 -0.76
CA SER A 2 -9.48 -0.12 0.54
C SER A 2 -8.72 1.20 0.53
N SER A 3 -8.94 2.07 1.51
CA SER A 3 -8.15 3.31 1.57
C SER A 3 -6.67 2.97 1.77
N VAL A 4 -5.78 3.75 1.15
CA VAL A 4 -4.32 3.58 1.30
C VAL A 4 -3.91 3.45 2.77
N LYS A 5 -4.56 4.25 3.64
CA LYS A 5 -4.34 4.21 5.08
C LYS A 5 -4.61 2.84 5.70
N ASP A 6 -5.66 2.14 5.27
CA ASP A 6 -5.98 0.79 5.75
C ASP A 6 -5.01 -0.27 5.22
N LEU A 7 -4.55 -0.13 3.96
CA LEU A 7 -3.52 -1.01 3.40
C LEU A 7 -2.22 -0.92 4.20
N LEU A 8 -1.74 0.30 4.43
CA LEU A 8 -0.54 0.56 5.23
C LEU A 8 -0.68 0.02 6.65
N LYS A 9 -1.79 0.35 7.32
CA LYS A 9 -2.10 -0.13 8.67
C LYS A 9 -2.08 -1.65 8.75
N ASN A 10 -2.64 -2.35 7.76
CA ASN A 10 -2.67 -3.80 7.77
C ASN A 10 -1.27 -4.40 7.63
N SER A 11 -0.40 -3.81 6.79
CA SER A 11 0.99 -4.24 6.68
C SER A 11 1.79 -4.00 7.96
N LEU A 12 1.65 -2.82 8.58
CA LEU A 12 2.33 -2.51 9.84
C LEU A 12 1.80 -3.35 11.02
N LYS A 13 0.54 -3.82 10.95
CA LYS A 13 -0.03 -4.72 11.96
C LYS A 13 0.62 -6.10 11.98
N ASP A 14 1.18 -6.54 10.86
CA ASP A 14 1.85 -7.83 10.75
C ASP A 14 3.34 -7.75 11.13
N LEU A 15 3.85 -6.56 11.45
CA LEU A 15 5.18 -6.37 12.02
C LEU A 15 5.17 -6.70 13.52
N GLY A 16 6.22 -7.36 14.01
CA GLY A 16 6.52 -7.46 15.43
C GLY A 16 6.99 -6.12 16.01
N ASP A 17 7.15 -6.04 17.34
CA ASP A 17 7.59 -4.82 18.02
C ASP A 17 9.01 -4.39 17.64
N ASP A 18 9.95 -5.33 17.50
CA ASP A 18 11.32 -5.03 17.06
C ASP A 18 11.36 -4.52 15.61
N GLU A 19 10.62 -5.18 14.72
CA GLU A 19 10.52 -4.78 13.32
C GLU A 19 9.84 -3.42 13.15
N LEU A 20 8.84 -3.12 13.98
CA LEU A 20 8.18 -1.82 14.00
C LEU A 20 9.16 -0.72 14.46
N LYS A 21 10.02 -0.99 15.45
CA LYS A 21 11.06 -0.04 15.86
C LYS A 21 12.07 0.22 14.75
N GLU A 22 12.53 -0.82 14.05
CA GLU A 22 13.42 -0.65 12.90
C GLU A 22 12.73 0.13 11.77
N PHE A 23 11.44 -0.14 11.52
CA PHE A 23 10.64 0.59 10.56
C PHE A 23 10.53 2.09 10.91
N GLN A 24 10.21 2.40 12.16
CA GLN A 24 10.15 3.77 12.68
C GLN A 24 11.51 4.48 12.64
N TRP A 25 12.59 3.76 12.93
CA TRP A 25 13.96 4.28 12.83
C TRP A 25 14.36 4.61 11.39
N GLN A 26 13.96 3.78 10.42
CA GLN A 26 14.14 4.09 9.00
C GLN A 26 13.29 5.27 8.54
N LEU A 27 12.10 5.45 9.10
CA LEU A 27 11.27 6.62 8.84
C LEU A 27 11.90 7.93 9.32
N GLU A 28 12.47 7.92 10.53
CA GLU A 28 13.22 9.05 11.09
C GLU A 28 14.47 9.38 10.25
N ASN A 29 15.25 8.37 9.86
CA ASN A 29 16.55 8.61 9.23
C ASN A 29 16.47 8.78 7.71
N GLY A 30 15.45 8.20 7.07
CA GLY A 30 15.31 8.16 5.62
C GLY A 30 14.52 9.33 5.04
N TYR A 31 13.77 10.08 5.86
CA TYR A 31 12.81 11.06 5.36
C TYR A 31 12.77 12.36 6.16
N GLU A 32 12.94 13.49 5.48
CA GLU A 32 12.72 14.81 6.06
C GLU A 32 11.24 15.00 6.44
N GLY A 33 10.99 15.52 7.63
CA GLY A 33 9.66 15.87 8.13
C GLY A 33 9.16 14.98 9.28
N ILE A 34 9.79 13.83 9.52
CA ILE A 34 9.46 12.96 10.65
C ILE A 34 10.58 13.03 11.68
N THR A 35 10.27 13.50 12.89
CA THR A 35 11.26 13.58 13.96
C THR A 35 11.23 12.35 14.86
N LYS A 36 12.33 12.10 15.57
CA LYS A 36 12.40 11.04 16.59
C LYS A 36 11.21 11.04 17.54
N SER A 37 10.89 12.22 18.05
CA SER A 37 9.82 12.43 19.02
C SER A 37 8.45 12.05 18.44
N ASP A 38 8.29 12.17 17.13
CA ASP A 38 7.07 11.80 16.44
C ASP A 38 6.88 10.29 16.30
N VAL A 39 7.95 9.50 16.27
CA VAL A 39 7.87 8.05 16.03
C VAL A 39 8.23 7.17 17.22
N GLU A 40 9.01 7.68 18.18
CA GLU A 40 9.49 6.91 19.34
C GLU A 40 8.35 6.40 20.26
N ASN A 41 7.22 7.10 20.33
CA ASN A 41 6.01 6.69 21.06
C ASN A 41 4.77 6.56 20.16
N ALA A 42 4.96 6.59 18.83
CA ALA A 42 3.84 6.45 17.92
C ALA A 42 3.34 5.01 17.89
N ASP A 43 2.02 4.86 18.00
CA ASP A 43 1.37 3.60 17.64
C ASP A 43 1.48 3.36 16.13
N ARG A 44 1.22 2.13 15.70
CA ARG A 44 1.15 1.74 14.28
C ARG A 44 0.19 2.66 13.51
N LEU A 45 -0.91 3.06 14.14
CA LEU A 45 -1.87 3.98 13.53
C LEU A 45 -1.33 5.40 13.35
N ASP A 46 -0.65 5.92 14.36
CA ASP A 46 -0.08 7.28 14.34
C ASP A 46 1.04 7.38 13.30
N THR A 47 1.85 6.32 13.20
CA THR A 47 2.90 6.19 12.18
C THR A 47 2.31 6.26 10.77
N VAL A 48 1.23 5.52 10.49
CA VAL A 48 0.56 5.54 9.19
C VAL A 48 -0.07 6.91 8.90
N ASP A 49 -0.70 7.54 9.89
CA ASP A 49 -1.28 8.87 9.73
C ASP A 49 -0.21 9.90 9.34
N LYS A 50 0.92 9.91 10.06
CA LYS A 50 2.07 10.78 9.76
C LYS A 50 2.65 10.54 8.39
N MET A 51 2.83 9.29 7.97
CA MET A 51 3.34 8.98 6.64
C MET A 51 2.43 9.53 5.54
N VAL A 52 1.12 9.31 5.66
CA VAL A 52 0.14 9.79 4.68
C VAL A 52 0.03 11.32 4.71
N ALA A 53 0.15 11.94 5.88
CA ALA A 53 0.14 13.40 6.04
C ALA A 53 1.40 14.07 5.48
N CYS A 54 2.57 13.45 5.67
CA CYS A 54 3.86 14.03 5.26
C CYS A 54 4.16 13.82 3.78
N PHE A 55 3.92 12.61 3.25
CA PHE A 55 4.29 12.24 1.88
C PHE A 55 3.09 12.20 0.92
N GLY A 56 1.87 12.09 1.45
CA GLY A 56 0.70 11.77 0.65
C GLY A 56 0.49 10.27 0.47
N ALA A 57 -0.71 9.88 0.04
CA ALA A 57 -1.13 8.49 0.00
C ALA A 57 -0.23 7.61 -0.90
N GLU A 58 0.02 8.02 -2.14
CA GLU A 58 0.81 7.21 -3.09
C GLU A 58 2.27 7.05 -2.66
N GLU A 59 2.91 8.14 -2.23
CA GLU A 59 4.30 8.13 -1.78
C GLU A 59 4.45 7.34 -0.46
N ALA A 60 3.48 7.43 0.44
CA ALA A 60 3.48 6.65 1.68
C ALA A 60 3.49 5.13 1.41
N VAL A 61 2.79 4.65 0.37
CA VAL A 61 2.84 3.24 -0.05
C VAL A 61 4.24 2.86 -0.52
N LYS A 62 4.85 3.66 -1.41
CA LYS A 62 6.19 3.37 -1.94
C LYS A 62 7.24 3.35 -0.83
N ASN A 63 7.20 4.34 0.06
CA ASN A 63 8.12 4.44 1.20
C ASN A 63 7.95 3.23 2.14
N THR A 64 6.71 2.83 2.42
CA THR A 64 6.46 1.64 3.24
C THR A 64 7.01 0.37 2.59
N VAL A 65 6.82 0.20 1.28
CA VAL A 65 7.36 -0.96 0.55
C VAL A 65 8.90 -1.00 0.62
N ASP A 66 9.56 0.15 0.47
CA ASP A 66 11.02 0.24 0.54
C ASP A 66 11.57 -0.11 1.93
N ILE A 67 10.99 0.47 2.98
CA ILE A 67 11.39 0.19 4.37
C ILE A 67 11.14 -1.28 4.72
N LEU A 68 10.01 -1.85 4.32
CA LEU A 68 9.68 -3.26 4.54
C LEU A 68 10.72 -4.19 3.89
N LYS A 69 11.22 -3.85 2.69
CA LYS A 69 12.31 -4.58 2.04
C LYS A 69 13.62 -4.45 2.83
N ASN A 70 13.92 -3.25 3.35
CA ASN A 70 15.13 -3.01 4.12
C ASN A 70 15.18 -3.81 5.43
N ILE A 71 14.06 -3.93 6.15
CA ILE A 71 13.94 -4.77 7.37
C ILE A 71 13.73 -6.26 7.06
N LYS A 72 13.93 -6.69 5.80
CA LYS A 72 13.79 -8.07 5.31
C LYS A 72 12.37 -8.64 5.35
N ARG A 73 11.34 -7.82 5.50
CA ARG A 73 9.92 -8.20 5.37
C ARG A 73 9.42 -8.08 3.94
N ASN A 74 10.13 -8.74 3.03
CA ASN A 74 9.82 -8.74 1.59
C ASN A 74 8.42 -9.28 1.28
N ASP A 75 7.94 -10.25 2.06
CA ASP A 75 6.59 -10.81 1.93
C ASP A 75 5.51 -9.72 2.10
N LEU A 76 5.59 -8.92 3.17
CA LEU A 76 4.67 -7.82 3.41
C LEU A 76 4.79 -6.70 2.36
N ALA A 77 6.01 -6.45 1.89
CA ALA A 77 6.27 -5.47 0.84
C ALA A 77 5.58 -5.84 -0.47
N GLU A 78 5.70 -7.10 -0.89
CA GLU A 78 5.05 -7.62 -2.10
C GLU A 78 3.52 -7.61 -1.96
N GLN A 79 2.99 -8.06 -0.81
CA GLN A 79 1.56 -8.01 -0.55
C GLN A 79 0.99 -6.59 -0.62
N LEU A 80 1.70 -5.61 -0.08
CA LEU A 80 1.28 -4.20 -0.11
C LEU A 80 1.30 -3.65 -1.54
N GLU A 81 2.35 -3.93 -2.30
CA GLU A 81 2.49 -3.48 -3.69
C GLU A 81 1.40 -4.09 -4.59
N ASN A 82 1.11 -5.40 -4.44
CA ASN A 82 0.06 -6.07 -5.20
C ASN A 82 -1.33 -5.51 -4.88
N LYS A 83 -1.66 -5.31 -3.59
CA LYS A 83 -2.95 -4.73 -3.20
C LYS A 83 -3.13 -3.30 -3.74
N HIS A 84 -2.05 -2.51 -3.72
CA HIS A 84 -2.08 -1.15 -4.27
C HIS A 84 -2.24 -1.15 -5.80
N LYS A 85 -1.61 -2.10 -6.52
CA LYS A 85 -1.80 -2.25 -7.97
C LYS A 85 -3.21 -2.71 -8.32
N GLN A 86 -3.78 -3.69 -7.62
CA GLN A 86 -5.11 -4.22 -7.92
C GLN A 86 -6.22 -3.16 -7.83
N ASP A 87 -6.13 -2.23 -6.87
CA ASP A 87 -7.08 -1.10 -6.76
C ASP A 87 -6.97 -0.11 -7.94
N GLN A 88 -5.81 -0.07 -8.64
CA GLN A 88 -5.63 0.72 -9.87
C GLN A 88 -6.09 -0.01 -11.14
N VAL A 89 -6.13 -1.35 -11.15
CA VAL A 89 -6.58 -2.11 -12.34
C VAL A 89 -8.11 -2.13 -12.45
N GLU A 90 -8.84 -2.03 -11.33
CA GLU A 90 -10.31 -2.07 -11.32
C GLU A 90 -10.98 -0.76 -11.78
N GLY A 91 -10.20 0.28 -12.08
CA GLY A 91 -10.69 1.51 -12.75
C GLY A 91 -10.56 1.49 -14.29
N SER A 92 -9.84 0.51 -14.84
CA SER A 92 -9.52 0.41 -16.27
C SER A 92 -9.91 -0.96 -16.82
N ILE A 93 -11.17 -1.36 -16.64
CA ILE A 93 -11.82 -2.20 -17.65
C ILE A 93 -12.68 -1.25 -18.48
N GLU A 94 -12.03 -0.54 -19.39
CA GLU A 94 -12.67 -0.24 -20.66
C GLU A 94 -13.00 -1.60 -21.30
N ASP A 95 -14.29 -1.91 -21.35
CA ASP A 95 -14.93 -3.06 -21.98
C ASP A 95 -14.16 -3.55 -23.24
N PRO A 96 -13.47 -4.71 -23.18
CA PRO A 96 -13.02 -5.37 -24.36
C PRO A 96 -13.99 -6.52 -24.64
N THR A 97 -14.71 -6.37 -25.76
CA THR A 97 -15.35 -7.43 -26.57
C THR A 97 -16.84 -7.70 -26.31
N LEU A 98 -17.68 -6.90 -26.97
CA LEU A 98 -18.93 -7.37 -27.59
C LEU A 98 -18.59 -8.42 -28.67
N GLY A 99 -18.25 -9.63 -28.23
CA GLY A 99 -17.98 -10.79 -29.06
C GLY A 99 -19.25 -11.55 -29.42
N ALA A 100 -19.51 -11.64 -30.73
CA ALA A 100 -20.40 -12.59 -31.40
C ALA A 100 -21.91 -12.47 -31.16
N ARG A 101 -22.58 -11.62 -31.96
CA ARG A 101 -23.96 -11.87 -32.37
C ARG A 101 -23.98 -13.04 -33.35
N SER A 102 -24.14 -14.24 -32.82
CA SER A 102 -24.52 -15.42 -33.60
C SER A 102 -25.82 -15.14 -34.35
N THR A 103 -25.81 -15.41 -35.65
CA THR A 103 -27.01 -15.50 -36.47
C THR A 103 -27.85 -16.71 -36.01
N PRO A 104 -29.18 -16.57 -36.05
CA PRO A 104 -30.00 -17.71 -36.44
C PRO A 104 -30.67 -17.41 -37.78
N ILE A 105 -30.38 -18.30 -38.71
CA ILE A 105 -31.22 -18.69 -39.84
C ILE A 105 -32.70 -18.85 -39.43
N GLU A 106 -33.63 -18.30 -40.20
CA GLU A 106 -35.01 -18.75 -40.49
C GLU A 106 -35.51 -17.84 -41.63
N GLY A 107 -36.18 -18.23 -42.71
CA GLY A 107 -36.82 -19.48 -43.09
C GLY A 107 -37.94 -19.10 -44.09
N LYS A 108 -38.02 -19.84 -45.20
CA LYS A 108 -39.00 -19.81 -46.31
C LYS A 108 -38.88 -18.76 -47.41
#